data_AF-S8FM20-F1
#
_entry.id   AF-S8FM20-F1
#
_cell.length_a   1.000
_cell.length_b   1.000
_cell.length_c   1.000
_cell.angle_alpha   90.00
_cell.angle_beta   90.00
_cell.angle_gamma   90.00
#
_symmetry.space_group_name_H-M   'P 1'
#
loop_
_entity.id
_entity.type
_entity.pdbx_description
1 polymer ?
#
loop_
_entity_poly.entity_id
_entity_poly.type
_entity_poly.pdbx_seq_one_letter_code
_entity_poly.pdbx_strand_id
1 'polypeptide(L)'
;PDGFHWDDRSISALSTTTAFNTRIDNRDDFLGMPSYVVCGVSGITQHCRIIPKSDPGAVRHWNELKEHAWIPPQAKGEEHEPRNGLLMCANHHIWFDNHTFFIRIQRFVFVNYSGNSSMQAFHGKAIALDINDKHAPFPSLFIIHEMRVRGHNPFQPVSPDTPDDITWQDWITTDGVLQEDGGPGLFRRDGPRHSPVINALPPTTMETSAGGTGISMALNQDVIMEILTASRASPSWKACVMEGTSWEGSAEENIDKYVKTVGVDPEEAHEDPDT
;
A
#
# COMPACT_ATOMS: atom_id res chain seq x y z
N PRO A 1 -17.28 -4.11 -26.51
CA PRO A 1 -16.27 -5.10 -26.97
C PRO A 1 -16.27 -6.32 -26.04
N ASP A 2 -16.07 -7.51 -26.60
CA ASP A 2 -15.90 -8.73 -25.81
C ASP A 2 -14.60 -8.61 -24.98
N GLY A 3 -14.68 -8.98 -23.69
CA GLY A 3 -13.61 -8.75 -22.71
C GLY A 3 -13.87 -7.63 -21.68
N PHE A 4 -15.01 -6.94 -21.75
CA PHE A 4 -15.38 -5.82 -20.86
C PHE A 4 -16.24 -6.22 -19.65
N HIS A 5 -16.17 -7.49 -19.21
CA HIS A 5 -16.81 -7.93 -17.97
C HIS A 5 -15.90 -7.56 -16.78
N TRP A 6 -16.13 -6.37 -16.23
CA TRP A 6 -15.69 -6.05 -14.87
C TRP A 6 -16.80 -6.49 -13.91
N ASP A 7 -16.72 -7.73 -13.45
CA ASP A 7 -17.55 -8.25 -12.36
C ASP A 7 -17.12 -7.63 -11.03
N ASP A 8 -17.46 -6.35 -10.85
CA ASP A 8 -17.80 -5.73 -9.55
C ASP A 8 -18.04 -4.23 -9.75
N ARG A 9 -19.16 -3.89 -10.39
CA ARG A 9 -19.72 -2.53 -10.30
C ARG A 9 -20.54 -2.43 -9.02
N SER A 10 -19.89 -2.16 -7.89
CA SER A 10 -20.60 -1.53 -6.78
C SER A 10 -20.79 -0.05 -7.13
N ILE A 11 -21.95 0.27 -7.71
CA ILE A 11 -22.43 1.65 -7.84
C ILE A 11 -22.33 2.30 -6.45
N SER A 12 -21.51 3.35 -6.35
CA SER A 12 -21.40 4.30 -5.23
C SER A 12 -21.95 3.78 -3.90
N ALA A 13 -21.22 2.84 -3.27
CA ALA A 13 -21.45 2.58 -1.87
C ALA A 13 -20.98 3.82 -1.11
N LEU A 14 -21.92 4.52 -0.46
CA LEU A 14 -21.65 5.53 0.57
C LEU A 14 -20.39 5.12 1.33
N SER A 15 -19.41 6.02 1.39
CA SER A 15 -18.11 5.74 1.97
C SER A 15 -18.24 5.56 3.48
N THR A 16 -18.60 4.34 3.89
CA THR A 16 -18.87 3.96 5.28
C THR A 16 -17.62 3.37 5.91
N THR A 17 -17.55 3.37 7.23
CA THR A 17 -16.51 2.66 7.99
C THR A 17 -16.45 1.18 7.63
N THR A 18 -17.58 0.56 7.30
CA THR A 18 -17.64 -0.82 6.81
C THR A 18 -16.88 -0.99 5.49
N ALA A 19 -17.12 -0.11 4.50
CA ALA A 19 -16.41 -0.17 3.22
C ALA A 19 -14.90 0.06 3.37
N PHE A 20 -14.49 0.92 4.31
CA PHE A 20 -13.08 1.10 4.67
C PHE A 20 -12.48 -0.18 5.25
N ASN A 21 -13.12 -0.78 6.26
CA ASN A 21 -12.64 -2.01 6.90
C ASN A 21 -12.55 -3.17 5.90
N THR A 22 -13.61 -3.44 5.12
CA THR A 22 -13.64 -4.54 4.16
C THR A 22 -12.53 -4.43 3.11
N ARG A 23 -12.22 -3.22 2.63
CA ARG A 23 -11.15 -3.03 1.65
C ARG A 23 -9.77 -3.33 2.24
N ILE A 24 -9.55 -3.03 3.52
CA ILE A 24 -8.31 -3.37 4.22
C ILE A 24 -8.26 -4.88 4.50
N ASP A 25 -9.36 -5.47 4.96
CA ASP A 25 -9.44 -6.92 5.23
C ASP A 25 -9.13 -7.71 3.96
N ASN A 26 -9.70 -7.33 2.81
CA ASN A 26 -9.42 -7.97 1.53
C ASN A 26 -7.95 -7.77 1.08
N ARG A 27 -7.37 -6.60 1.37
CA ARG A 27 -5.96 -6.29 1.05
C ARG A 27 -4.99 -7.01 1.98
N ASP A 28 -5.40 -7.33 3.19
CA ASP A 28 -4.55 -7.95 4.23
C ASP A 28 -5.00 -9.41 4.51
N ASP A 29 -5.71 -10.02 3.53
CA ASP A 29 -6.04 -11.44 3.50
C ASP A 29 -4.88 -12.24 2.90
N PHE A 30 -4.39 -13.22 3.64
CA PHE A 30 -3.31 -14.09 3.20
C PHE A 30 -3.74 -15.52 3.47
N LEU A 31 -3.64 -16.38 2.46
CA LEU A 31 -4.06 -17.78 2.54
C LEU A 31 -5.53 -17.94 2.98
N GLY A 32 -6.41 -17.01 2.59
CA GLY A 32 -7.83 -17.00 2.92
C GLY A 32 -8.16 -16.54 4.34
N MET A 33 -7.21 -15.90 5.04
CA MET A 33 -7.36 -15.43 6.41
C MET A 33 -6.88 -13.98 6.56
N PRO A 34 -7.65 -13.10 7.22
CA PRO A 34 -7.17 -11.78 7.61
C PRO A 34 -5.96 -11.89 8.54
N SER A 35 -4.82 -11.33 8.12
CA SER A 35 -3.56 -11.41 8.89
C SER A 35 -3.01 -10.03 9.18
N TYR A 36 -2.43 -9.84 10.37
CA TYR A 36 -1.78 -8.58 10.71
C TYR A 36 -0.51 -8.39 9.89
N VAL A 37 -0.39 -7.25 9.21
CA VAL A 37 0.71 -7.02 8.25
C VAL A 37 2.10 -7.14 8.89
N VAL A 38 2.23 -6.85 10.19
CA VAL A 38 3.51 -6.95 10.92
C VAL A 38 3.81 -8.37 11.41
N CYS A 39 2.84 -9.05 12.02
CA CYS A 39 3.10 -10.27 12.81
C CYS A 39 2.32 -11.51 12.39
N GLY A 40 1.46 -11.44 11.37
CA GLY A 40 0.79 -12.59 10.76
C GLY A 40 -0.33 -13.22 11.58
N VAL A 41 -0.34 -13.04 12.90
CA VAL A 41 -1.35 -13.63 13.78
C VAL A 41 -2.74 -13.17 13.34
N SER A 42 -3.69 -14.10 13.25
CA SER A 42 -5.12 -13.78 13.04
C SER A 42 -5.83 -13.74 14.40
N GLY A 43 -6.76 -12.79 14.58
CA GLY A 43 -7.44 -12.58 15.87
C GLY A 43 -8.40 -11.39 15.85
N ILE A 44 -8.56 -10.69 16.98
CA ILE A 44 -9.34 -9.44 17.02
C ILE A 44 -8.60 -8.36 16.23
N THR A 45 -9.08 -8.12 15.01
CA THR A 45 -8.44 -7.20 14.08
C THR A 45 -8.66 -5.75 14.45
N GLN A 46 -7.61 -4.94 14.28
CA GLN A 46 -7.70 -3.49 14.40
C GLN A 46 -7.29 -2.82 13.10
N HIS A 47 -8.21 -2.04 12.55
CA HIS A 47 -7.96 -1.16 11.41
C HIS A 47 -7.23 0.10 11.88
N CYS A 48 -5.91 0.00 11.94
CA CYS A 48 -5.01 1.09 12.27
C CYS A 48 -5.02 2.12 11.14
N ARG A 49 -5.12 3.40 11.49
CA ARG A 49 -5.02 4.51 10.51
C ARG A 49 -3.64 5.13 10.60
N ILE A 50 -2.98 5.35 9.45
CA ILE A 50 -1.64 5.94 9.42
C ILE A 50 -1.69 7.40 9.89
N ILE A 51 -2.66 8.16 9.39
CA ILE A 51 -3.07 9.43 9.98
C ILE A 51 -4.29 9.15 10.87
N PRO A 52 -4.13 9.14 12.20
CA PRO A 52 -5.16 8.66 13.10
C PRO A 52 -6.29 9.68 13.27
N LYS A 53 -7.53 9.19 13.45
CA LYS A 53 -8.70 10.02 13.72
C LYS A 53 -8.57 10.82 15.03
N SER A 54 -7.80 10.29 15.98
CA SER A 54 -7.53 10.95 17.26
C SER A 54 -6.60 12.16 17.14
N ASP A 55 -5.91 12.35 16.01
CA ASP A 55 -5.11 13.55 15.75
C ASP A 55 -6.05 14.75 15.51
N PRO A 56 -6.03 15.78 16.38
CA PRO A 56 -6.90 16.96 16.22
C PRO A 56 -6.70 17.71 14.90
N GLY A 57 -5.55 17.53 14.25
CA GLY A 57 -5.22 18.09 12.95
C GLY A 57 -5.48 17.15 11.77
N ALA A 58 -5.99 15.93 11.96
CA ALA A 58 -6.08 14.89 10.93
C ALA A 58 -6.73 15.39 9.63
N VAL A 59 -7.91 15.99 9.73
CA VAL A 59 -8.66 16.53 8.57
C VAL A 59 -7.85 17.62 7.86
N ARG A 60 -7.23 18.53 8.62
CA ARG A 60 -6.42 19.62 8.05
C ARG A 60 -5.18 19.06 7.33
N HIS A 61 -4.42 18.20 8.00
CA HIS A 61 -3.25 17.56 7.42
C HIS A 61 -3.60 16.75 6.16
N TRP A 62 -4.74 16.05 6.17
CA TRP A 62 -5.21 15.31 5.01
C TRP A 62 -5.50 16.21 3.80
N ASN A 63 -6.12 17.37 4.04
CA ASN A 63 -6.36 18.36 2.99
C ASN A 63 -5.06 18.99 2.49
N GLU A 64 -4.13 19.33 3.37
CA GLU A 64 -2.78 19.80 3.00
C GLU A 64 -2.06 18.77 2.11
N LEU A 65 -2.15 17.48 2.43
CA LEU A 65 -1.57 16.41 1.58
C LEU A 65 -2.18 16.37 0.17
N LYS A 66 -3.48 16.66 0.02
CA LYS A 66 -4.13 16.77 -1.30
C LYS A 66 -3.67 18.02 -2.04
N GLU A 67 -3.66 19.17 -1.37
CA GLU A 67 -3.26 20.47 -1.94
C GLU A 67 -1.81 20.43 -2.45
N HIS A 68 -0.92 19.76 -1.71
CA HIS A 68 0.47 19.57 -2.10
C HIS A 68 0.68 18.41 -3.08
N ALA A 69 -0.37 17.69 -3.50
CA ALA A 69 -0.31 16.51 -4.34
C ALA A 69 0.63 15.41 -3.79
N TRP A 70 0.65 15.25 -2.46
CA TRP A 70 1.29 14.14 -1.75
C TRP A 70 0.36 12.91 -1.71
N ILE A 71 -0.95 13.12 -1.84
CA ILE A 71 -1.96 12.09 -2.12
C ILE A 71 -2.88 12.60 -3.26
N PRO A 72 -3.66 11.73 -3.91
CA PRO A 72 -4.61 12.14 -4.95
C PRO A 72 -5.65 13.11 -4.39
N PRO A 73 -6.00 14.20 -5.09
CA PRO A 73 -7.11 15.08 -4.71
C PRO A 73 -8.45 14.33 -4.54
N GLN A 74 -8.64 13.27 -5.33
CA GLN A 74 -9.80 12.38 -5.34
C GLN A 74 -9.87 11.41 -4.14
N ALA A 75 -8.80 11.32 -3.34
CA ALA A 75 -8.80 10.47 -2.15
C ALA A 75 -10.00 10.81 -1.26
N LYS A 76 -10.57 9.81 -0.62
CA LYS A 76 -11.70 10.02 0.30
C LYS A 76 -11.26 10.82 1.52
N GLY A 77 -12.19 11.13 2.43
CA GLY A 77 -11.81 11.67 3.75
C GLY A 77 -10.87 10.70 4.49
N GLU A 78 -10.03 11.23 5.37
CA GLU A 78 -9.01 10.48 6.11
C GLU A 78 -9.58 9.29 6.89
N GLU A 79 -10.85 9.41 7.31
CA GLU A 79 -11.56 8.35 8.03
C GLU A 79 -11.93 7.16 7.16
N HIS A 80 -12.14 7.38 5.85
CA HIS A 80 -12.75 6.40 4.95
C HIS A 80 -11.86 6.00 3.77
N GLU A 81 -10.67 6.55 3.65
CA GLU A 81 -9.71 6.17 2.62
C GLU A 81 -8.98 4.88 3.03
N PRO A 82 -9.22 3.71 2.39
CA PRO A 82 -8.54 2.46 2.73
C PRO A 82 -7.01 2.54 2.61
N ARG A 83 -6.50 3.43 1.75
CA ARG A 83 -5.07 3.71 1.59
C ARG A 83 -4.47 4.50 2.76
N ASN A 84 -5.27 4.86 3.76
CA ASN A 84 -4.83 5.35 5.07
C ASN A 84 -4.85 4.23 6.14
N GLY A 85 -5.16 2.98 5.78
CA GLY A 85 -5.41 1.91 6.74
C GLY A 85 -4.43 0.73 6.69
N LEU A 86 -4.21 0.09 7.83
CA LEU A 86 -3.39 -1.10 8.05
C LEU A 86 -4.12 -2.07 8.98
N LEU A 87 -4.07 -3.38 8.70
CA LEU A 87 -4.53 -4.40 9.63
C LEU A 87 -3.43 -4.73 10.65
N MET A 88 -3.66 -4.43 11.92
CA MET A 88 -2.69 -4.65 13.00
C MET A 88 -3.29 -5.40 14.19
N CYS A 89 -2.41 -6.05 14.97
CA CYS A 89 -2.78 -6.52 16.30
C CYS A 89 -2.85 -5.33 17.28
N ALA A 90 -3.51 -5.54 18.43
CA ALA A 90 -3.65 -4.50 19.46
C ALA A 90 -2.32 -3.91 19.91
N ASN A 91 -1.28 -4.73 20.10
CA ASN A 91 0.02 -4.26 20.55
C ASN A 91 0.70 -3.37 19.49
N HIS A 92 0.76 -3.84 18.23
CA HIS A 92 1.38 -3.08 17.15
C HIS A 92 0.64 -1.77 16.87
N HIS A 93 -0.69 -1.76 16.95
CA HIS A 93 -1.47 -0.54 16.80
C HIS A 93 -1.17 0.48 17.91
N ILE A 94 -1.16 0.04 19.18
CA ILE A 94 -0.82 0.90 20.32
C ILE A 94 0.60 1.47 20.17
N TRP A 95 1.56 0.65 19.73
CA TRP A 95 2.93 1.07 19.51
C TRP A 95 3.08 2.05 18.33
N PHE A 96 2.30 1.83 17.27
CA PHE A 96 2.26 2.71 16.11
C PHE A 96 1.73 4.11 16.50
N ASP A 97 0.59 4.15 17.20
CA ASP A 97 -0.04 5.39 17.69
C ASP A 97 0.83 6.14 18.70
N ASN A 98 1.57 5.41 19.54
CA ASN A 98 2.52 5.98 20.51
C ASN A 98 3.87 6.35 19.88
N HIS A 99 3.97 6.32 18.55
CA HIS A 99 5.16 6.75 17.82
C HIS A 99 6.44 5.99 18.24
N THR A 100 6.35 4.70 18.55
CA THR A 100 7.52 3.90 18.99
C THR A 100 8.28 3.27 17.83
N PHE A 101 7.62 3.09 16.68
CA PHE A 101 8.23 2.57 15.46
C PHE A 101 7.61 3.25 14.23
N PHE A 102 8.29 3.17 13.10
CA PHE A 102 7.74 3.55 11.81
C PHE A 102 7.95 2.45 10.77
N ILE A 103 7.23 2.56 9.66
CA ILE A 103 7.38 1.69 8.49
C ILE A 103 8.04 2.52 7.39
N ARG A 104 9.14 2.02 6.84
CA ARG A 104 9.89 2.69 5.76
C ARG A 104 9.51 2.09 4.41
N ILE A 105 9.25 2.94 3.42
CA ILE A 105 8.70 2.55 2.10
C ILE A 105 9.64 1.66 1.28
N GLN A 106 10.92 1.55 1.64
CA GLN A 106 11.85 0.59 1.06
C GLN A 106 11.36 -0.84 1.36
N ARG A 107 10.50 -1.41 0.50
CA ARG A 107 9.85 -2.71 0.72
C ARG A 107 9.07 -2.81 2.05
N PHE A 108 8.57 -1.69 2.56
CA PHE A 108 7.82 -1.60 3.84
C PHE A 108 8.58 -2.22 5.03
N VAL A 109 9.79 -1.73 5.33
CA VAL A 109 10.58 -2.21 6.49
C VAL A 109 10.00 -1.68 7.80
N PHE A 110 9.81 -2.57 8.77
CA PHE A 110 9.52 -2.19 10.15
C PHE A 110 10.79 -1.69 10.86
N VAL A 111 10.75 -0.48 11.40
CA VAL A 111 11.89 0.12 12.11
C VAL A 111 11.52 0.42 13.55
N ASN A 112 11.94 -0.46 14.47
CA ASN A 112 11.92 -0.22 15.92
C ASN A 112 12.78 1.01 16.26
N TYR A 113 12.17 2.19 16.33
CA TYR A 113 12.90 3.44 16.55
C TYR A 113 13.10 3.74 18.04
N SER A 114 12.15 3.33 18.90
CA SER A 114 12.26 3.53 20.35
C SER A 114 13.28 2.62 21.03
N GLY A 115 13.76 1.56 20.34
CA GLY A 115 14.65 0.55 20.92
C GLY A 115 13.93 -0.40 21.90
N ASN A 116 12.61 -0.60 21.74
CA ASN A 116 11.85 -1.48 22.63
C ASN A 116 12.21 -2.95 22.35
N SER A 117 12.63 -3.69 23.37
CA SER A 117 13.04 -5.10 23.23
C SER A 117 11.94 -6.00 22.68
N SER A 118 10.67 -5.70 22.97
CA SER A 118 9.53 -6.48 22.48
C SER A 118 9.32 -6.35 20.98
N MET A 119 9.89 -5.32 20.35
CA MET A 119 9.79 -5.07 18.91
C MET A 119 11.05 -5.49 18.14
N GLN A 120 12.08 -5.97 18.84
CA GLN A 120 13.39 -6.23 18.23
C GLN A 120 13.32 -7.32 17.15
N ALA A 121 12.46 -8.31 17.31
CA ALA A 121 12.28 -9.39 16.34
C ALA A 121 11.76 -8.92 14.97
N PHE A 122 11.08 -7.76 14.92
CA PHE A 122 10.49 -7.19 13.71
C PHE A 122 11.40 -6.17 13.03
N HIS A 123 12.36 -5.61 13.76
CA HIS A 123 13.21 -4.53 13.29
C HIS A 123 14.06 -4.94 12.07
N GLY A 124 14.07 -4.10 11.05
CA GLY A 124 14.85 -4.33 9.83
C GLY A 124 14.23 -5.33 8.86
N LYS A 125 13.00 -5.79 9.10
CA LYS A 125 12.29 -6.76 8.25
C LYS A 125 11.11 -6.14 7.51
N ALA A 126 10.89 -6.57 6.27
CA ALA A 126 9.77 -6.17 5.42
C ALA A 126 8.46 -6.81 5.90
N ILE A 127 7.40 -6.00 6.02
CA ILE A 127 6.06 -6.43 6.44
C ILE A 127 5.19 -6.84 5.24
N ALA A 128 4.05 -7.51 5.49
CA ALA A 128 3.17 -7.99 4.43
C ALA A 128 2.31 -6.88 3.82
N LEU A 129 2.94 -6.01 3.02
CA LEU A 129 2.29 -5.00 2.20
C LEU A 129 2.81 -5.09 0.77
N ASP A 130 1.90 -5.18 -0.19
CA ASP A 130 2.22 -5.22 -1.62
C ASP A 130 2.04 -3.82 -2.19
N ILE A 131 3.12 -3.20 -2.67
CA ILE A 131 3.09 -1.85 -3.26
C ILE A 131 2.25 -1.80 -4.55
N ASN A 132 2.06 -2.96 -5.20
CA ASN A 132 1.29 -3.07 -6.43
C ASN A 132 -0.22 -3.26 -6.18
N ASP A 133 -0.64 -3.44 -4.91
CA ASP A 133 -2.05 -3.53 -4.59
C ASP A 133 -2.76 -2.18 -4.82
N LYS A 134 -3.96 -2.21 -5.40
CA LYS A 134 -4.78 -1.03 -5.68
C LYS A 134 -5.19 -0.25 -4.41
N HIS A 135 -5.14 -0.88 -3.24
CA HIS A 135 -5.40 -0.27 -1.94
C HIS A 135 -4.15 -0.22 -1.06
N ALA A 136 -2.94 -0.41 -1.62
CA ALA A 136 -1.69 -0.20 -0.91
C ALA A 136 -1.67 1.20 -0.29
N PRO A 137 -1.24 1.36 0.98
CA PRO A 137 -1.27 2.68 1.60
C PRO A 137 -0.40 3.68 0.85
N PHE A 138 -0.78 4.95 0.86
CA PHE A 138 0.01 5.97 0.17
C PHE A 138 1.39 6.11 0.84
N PRO A 139 2.49 6.01 0.06
CA PRO A 139 3.85 6.18 0.57
C PRO A 139 4.04 7.45 1.40
N SER A 140 3.45 8.56 0.98
CA SER A 140 3.54 9.84 1.70
C SER A 140 3.06 9.77 3.15
N LEU A 141 2.10 8.92 3.49
CA LEU A 141 1.61 8.78 4.86
C LEU A 141 2.68 8.17 5.77
N PHE A 142 3.48 7.24 5.26
CA PHE A 142 4.61 6.67 5.98
C PHE A 142 5.74 7.68 6.18
N ILE A 143 5.98 8.59 5.22
CA ILE A 143 6.94 9.69 5.38
C ILE A 143 6.51 10.58 6.55
N ILE A 144 5.24 10.99 6.58
CA ILE A 144 4.69 11.82 7.66
C ILE A 144 4.77 11.10 9.00
N HIS A 145 4.42 9.81 9.04
CA HIS A 145 4.53 9.02 10.26
C HIS A 145 5.98 8.89 10.75
N GLU A 146 6.94 8.61 9.86
CA GLU A 146 8.37 8.57 10.21
C GLU A 146 8.84 9.91 10.79
N MET A 147 8.44 11.04 10.22
CA MET A 147 8.76 12.37 10.75
C MET A 147 8.17 12.60 12.14
N ARG A 148 6.92 12.17 12.39
CA ARG A 148 6.30 12.25 13.72
C ARG A 148 7.02 11.37 14.73
N VAL A 149 7.41 10.15 14.35
CA VAL A 149 8.17 9.24 15.22
C VAL A 149 9.51 9.82 15.61
N ARG A 150 10.22 10.43 14.66
CA ARG A 150 11.48 11.14 14.93
C ARG A 150 11.28 12.33 15.87
N GLY A 151 10.22 13.11 15.66
CA GLY A 151 9.87 14.23 16.53
C GLY A 151 9.56 13.82 17.98
N HIS A 152 8.91 12.67 18.18
CA HIS A 152 8.62 12.12 19.51
C HIS A 152 9.84 11.48 20.18
N ASN A 153 10.86 11.08 19.40
CA ASN A 153 12.05 10.41 19.90
C ASN A 153 13.33 11.15 19.45
N PRO A 154 13.54 12.42 19.84
CA PRO A 154 14.56 13.29 19.26
C PRO A 154 16.01 12.89 19.57
N PHE A 155 16.21 11.98 20.52
CA PHE A 155 17.54 11.51 20.94
C PHE A 155 17.94 10.16 20.31
N GLN A 156 17.06 9.56 19.51
CA GLN A 156 17.39 8.34 18.78
C GLN A 156 18.25 8.65 17.54
N PRO A 157 19.01 7.68 17.02
CA PRO A 157 19.85 7.89 15.85
C PRO A 157 19.08 8.44 14.65
N VAL A 158 19.68 9.35 13.89
CA VAL A 158 19.07 9.88 12.66
C VAL A 158 18.94 8.78 11.61
N SER A 159 19.92 7.88 11.53
CA SER A 159 19.79 6.65 10.75
C SER A 159 19.80 5.46 11.70
N PRO A 160 18.63 4.88 12.02
CA PRO A 160 18.59 3.60 12.69
C PRO A 160 19.27 2.56 11.79
N ASP A 161 20.03 1.66 12.40
CA ASP A 161 20.66 0.55 11.69
C ASP A 161 19.56 -0.30 11.04
N THR A 162 19.74 -0.67 9.78
CA THR A 162 18.83 -1.59 9.08
C THR A 162 19.70 -2.47 8.19
N PRO A 163 19.49 -3.79 8.17
CA PRO A 163 20.28 -4.68 7.33
C PRO A 163 20.24 -4.26 5.85
N ASP A 164 21.38 -4.34 5.16
CA ASP A 164 21.44 -4.11 3.71
C ASP A 164 20.60 -5.16 2.95
N ASP A 165 20.56 -6.39 3.45
CA ASP A 165 19.71 -7.48 2.94
C ASP A 165 18.40 -7.52 3.74
N ILE A 166 17.39 -6.80 3.24
CA ILE A 166 16.07 -6.73 3.86
C ILE A 166 15.35 -8.07 3.65
N THR A 167 15.23 -8.82 4.74
CA THR A 167 14.45 -10.06 4.80
C THR A 167 12.98 -9.78 5.13
N TRP A 168 12.11 -10.73 4.79
CA TRP A 168 10.69 -10.68 5.17
C TRP A 168 10.50 -11.05 6.65
N GLN A 169 9.39 -10.59 7.24
CA GLN A 169 8.98 -11.07 8.56
C GLN A 169 8.87 -12.60 8.59
N ASP A 170 9.26 -13.21 9.72
CA ASP A 170 9.43 -14.66 9.83
C ASP A 170 8.13 -15.43 9.53
N TRP A 171 6.97 -14.86 9.88
CA TRP A 171 5.68 -15.49 9.59
C TRP A 171 5.38 -15.54 8.09
N ILE A 172 5.80 -14.53 7.31
CA ILE A 172 5.57 -14.46 5.86
C ILE A 172 6.30 -15.62 5.17
N THR A 173 7.53 -15.90 5.59
CA THR A 173 8.34 -16.98 5.03
C THR A 173 7.92 -18.34 5.58
N THR A 174 7.65 -18.45 6.89
CA THR A 174 7.29 -19.71 7.54
C THR A 174 5.94 -20.24 7.06
N ASP A 175 4.96 -19.35 6.85
CA ASP A 175 3.62 -19.73 6.44
C ASP A 175 3.48 -19.86 4.90
N GLY A 176 4.56 -19.59 4.15
CA GLY A 176 4.57 -19.71 2.69
C GLY A 176 3.70 -18.67 1.99
N VAL A 177 3.62 -17.46 2.54
CA VAL A 177 2.77 -16.37 2.04
C VAL A 177 3.32 -15.76 0.75
N LEU A 178 4.62 -15.88 0.48
CA LEU A 178 5.23 -15.37 -0.75
C LEU A 178 4.87 -16.25 -1.96
N GLN A 179 4.56 -15.61 -3.09
CA GLN A 179 4.50 -16.31 -4.37
C GLN A 179 5.92 -16.63 -4.85
N GLU A 180 6.15 -17.87 -5.30
CA GLU A 180 7.45 -18.30 -5.84
C GLU A 180 7.49 -18.23 -7.38
N ASP A 181 6.32 -18.12 -8.02
CA ASP A 181 6.06 -18.40 -9.43
C ASP A 181 5.76 -17.16 -10.29
N GLY A 182 5.92 -15.95 -9.73
CA GLY A 182 5.79 -14.70 -10.49
C GLY A 182 4.37 -14.44 -11.02
N GLY A 183 3.34 -15.00 -10.36
CA GLY A 183 1.94 -14.69 -10.63
C GLY A 183 1.57 -13.23 -10.35
N PRO A 184 0.32 -12.82 -10.61
CA PRO A 184 -0.14 -11.47 -10.32
C PRO A 184 -0.12 -11.22 -8.80
N GLY A 185 0.77 -10.33 -8.37
CA GLY A 185 0.91 -9.91 -6.97
C GLY A 185 2.00 -10.65 -6.19
N LEU A 186 2.41 -10.07 -5.07
CA LEU A 186 3.55 -10.55 -4.29
C LEU A 186 3.20 -11.70 -3.32
N PHE A 187 1.94 -11.75 -2.88
CA PHE A 187 1.50 -12.65 -1.82
C PHE A 187 0.40 -13.60 -2.28
N ARG A 188 0.39 -14.80 -1.69
CA ARG A 188 -0.65 -15.81 -1.87
C ARG A 188 -1.88 -15.39 -1.06
N ARG A 189 -2.93 -15.01 -1.79
CA ARG A 189 -4.24 -14.65 -1.23
C ARG A 189 -5.11 -15.88 -1.02
N ASP A 190 -5.12 -16.78 -2.00
CA ASP A 190 -5.90 -18.00 -1.94
C ASP A 190 -5.32 -18.99 -0.90
N GLY A 191 -6.20 -19.58 -0.08
CA GLY A 191 -5.84 -20.74 0.74
C GLY A 191 -5.45 -21.96 -0.13
N PRO A 192 -4.84 -23.01 0.44
CA PRO A 192 -4.32 -24.15 -0.31
C PRO A 192 -5.42 -24.78 -1.21
N ARG A 193 -5.30 -24.57 -2.52
CA ARG A 193 -6.12 -25.22 -3.54
C ARG A 193 -5.38 -26.44 -4.07
N HIS A 194 -6.01 -27.61 -4.04
CA HIS A 194 -5.56 -28.80 -4.76
C HIS A 194 -5.47 -28.48 -6.26
N SER A 195 -4.28 -28.58 -6.84
CA SER A 195 -4.01 -28.26 -8.24
C SER A 195 -4.68 -29.25 -9.20
N PRO A 196 -4.89 -28.81 -10.46
CA PRO A 196 -4.16 -29.49 -11.53
C PRO A 196 -3.31 -28.51 -12.34
N VAL A 197 -2.16 -29.02 -12.75
CA VAL A 197 -1.06 -28.40 -13.47
C VAL A 197 -1.49 -27.93 -14.87
N ILE A 198 -1.18 -26.69 -15.24
CA ILE A 198 -1.05 -26.28 -16.65
C ILE A 198 0.19 -25.37 -16.80
N ASN A 199 1.08 -25.76 -17.71
CA ASN A 199 2.35 -25.09 -18.03
C ASN A 199 2.14 -23.70 -18.67
N ALA A 200 2.95 -22.71 -18.27
CA ALA A 200 3.17 -21.48 -19.05
C ALA A 200 4.55 -20.85 -18.77
N LEU A 201 4.98 -20.04 -19.73
CA LEU A 201 6.34 -19.58 -20.11
C LEU A 201 7.01 -18.53 -19.17
N PRO A 202 8.33 -18.25 -19.35
CA PRO A 202 9.19 -17.74 -18.27
C PRO A 202 9.00 -16.24 -17.96
N PRO A 203 9.27 -15.81 -16.72
CA PRO A 203 9.15 -14.42 -16.30
C PRO A 203 10.32 -13.57 -16.80
N THR A 204 10.01 -12.34 -17.20
CA THR A 204 10.99 -11.28 -17.48
C THR A 204 11.48 -10.69 -16.15
N THR A 205 12.75 -10.95 -15.85
CA THR A 205 13.47 -10.38 -14.71
C THR A 205 13.62 -8.87 -14.89
N MET A 206 13.12 -8.05 -13.95
CA MET A 206 13.69 -6.72 -13.75
C MET A 206 14.91 -6.87 -12.85
N GLU A 207 16.09 -6.64 -13.43
CA GLU A 207 17.33 -6.47 -12.68
C GLU A 207 17.24 -5.18 -11.87
N THR A 208 17.16 -5.29 -10.54
CA THR A 208 17.59 -4.21 -9.67
C THR A 208 19.10 -4.13 -9.74
N SER A 209 19.60 -3.07 -10.37
CA SER A 209 21.01 -2.69 -10.42
C SER A 209 21.61 -2.74 -9.02
N ALA A 210 22.43 -3.76 -8.77
CA ALA A 210 23.35 -3.79 -7.64
C ALA A 210 24.47 -2.78 -7.92
N GLY A 211 24.49 -1.67 -7.17
CA GLY A 211 25.56 -0.69 -7.27
C GLY A 211 25.30 0.57 -6.46
N GLY A 212 25.63 0.55 -5.16
CA GLY A 212 25.69 1.79 -4.37
C GLY A 212 25.72 1.54 -2.86
N THR A 213 26.94 1.42 -2.32
CA THR A 213 27.38 1.72 -0.93
C THR A 213 26.27 2.04 0.09
N GLY A 214 26.17 1.24 1.16
CA GLY A 214 25.26 1.41 2.30
C GLY A 214 24.82 2.85 2.55
N ILE A 215 23.64 3.19 2.00
CA ILE A 215 23.09 4.53 2.13
C ILE A 215 22.21 4.51 3.37
N SER A 216 22.73 5.06 4.45
CA SER A 216 21.91 5.74 5.46
C SER A 216 21.10 6.83 4.72
N MET A 217 19.95 6.46 4.16
CA MET A 217 19.06 7.38 3.47
C MET A 217 18.30 8.21 4.51
N ALA A 218 18.92 9.29 4.94
CA ALA A 218 18.18 10.37 5.56
C ALA A 218 17.10 10.83 4.58
N LEU A 219 15.84 10.90 5.03
CA LEU A 219 14.72 11.47 4.26
C LEU A 219 15.02 12.94 3.97
N ASN A 220 15.63 13.21 2.82
CA ASN A 220 15.88 14.55 2.31
C ASN A 220 14.86 14.89 1.22
N GLN A 221 14.88 16.16 0.76
CA GLN A 221 13.90 16.65 -0.20
C GLN A 221 13.91 15.86 -1.52
N ASP A 222 15.08 15.46 -2.01
CA ASP A 222 15.21 14.74 -3.28
C ASP A 222 14.62 13.32 -3.17
N VAL A 223 14.93 12.61 -2.07
CA VAL A 223 14.36 11.29 -1.77
C VAL A 223 12.85 11.36 -1.62
N ILE A 224 12.34 12.39 -0.94
CA ILE A 224 10.88 12.61 -0.82
C ILE A 224 10.26 12.82 -2.20
N MET A 225 10.86 13.65 -3.05
CA MET A 225 10.34 13.93 -4.39
C MET A 225 10.37 12.68 -5.29
N GLU A 226 11.40 11.85 -5.17
CA GLU A 226 11.49 10.57 -5.88
C GLU A 226 10.35 9.63 -5.44
N ILE A 227 10.15 9.46 -4.13
CA ILE A 227 9.05 8.65 -3.59
C ILE A 227 7.69 9.17 -4.07
N LEU A 228 7.47 10.48 -4.05
CA LEU A 228 6.21 11.08 -4.52
C LEU A 228 6.01 10.86 -6.02
N THR A 229 7.08 10.93 -6.82
CA THR A 229 7.02 10.67 -8.27
C THR A 229 6.66 9.21 -8.54
N ALA A 230 7.33 8.26 -7.88
CA ALA A 230 7.00 6.85 -7.98
C ALA A 230 5.57 6.55 -7.48
N SER A 231 5.15 7.20 -6.40
CA SER A 231 3.80 7.06 -5.84
C SER A 231 2.72 7.47 -6.85
N ARG A 232 2.93 8.51 -7.66
CA ARG A 232 1.95 8.95 -8.67
C ARG A 232 1.79 7.95 -9.82
N ALA A 233 2.83 7.17 -10.11
CA ALA A 233 2.78 6.11 -11.11
C ALA A 233 2.16 4.80 -10.58
N SER A 234 1.99 4.67 -9.25
CA SER A 234 1.58 3.42 -8.61
C SER A 234 0.14 2.99 -8.94
N PRO A 235 -0.16 1.68 -8.89
CA PRO A 235 -1.52 1.16 -9.03
C PRO A 235 -2.49 1.76 -8.01
N SER A 236 -2.04 1.97 -6.77
CA SER A 236 -2.84 2.56 -5.70
C SER A 236 -3.29 3.99 -6.01
N TRP A 237 -2.40 4.81 -6.57
CA TRP A 237 -2.74 6.17 -7.03
C TRP A 237 -3.79 6.13 -8.14
N LYS A 238 -3.56 5.33 -9.18
CA LYS A 238 -4.50 5.19 -10.31
C LYS A 238 -5.87 4.72 -9.82
N ALA A 239 -5.92 3.71 -8.98
CA ALA A 239 -7.17 3.19 -8.42
C ALA A 239 -7.90 4.24 -7.56
N CYS A 240 -7.18 5.03 -6.76
CA CYS A 240 -7.78 6.12 -6.00
C CYS A 240 -8.45 7.15 -6.90
N VAL A 241 -7.76 7.60 -7.96
CA VAL A 241 -8.33 8.56 -8.91
C VAL A 241 -9.56 7.98 -9.60
N MET A 242 -9.50 6.73 -10.04
CA MET A 242 -10.63 6.04 -10.69
C MET A 242 -11.84 5.87 -9.77
N GLU A 243 -11.62 5.49 -8.52
CA GLU A 243 -12.68 5.30 -7.51
C GLU A 243 -13.31 6.62 -7.03
N GLY A 244 -12.53 7.69 -6.98
CA GLY A 244 -12.97 9.01 -6.50
C GLY A 244 -13.47 9.95 -7.60
N THR A 245 -13.32 9.57 -8.88
CA THR A 245 -13.87 10.35 -10.00
C THR A 245 -15.37 10.11 -10.11
N SER A 246 -16.15 11.20 -10.24
CA SER A 246 -17.59 11.10 -10.52
C SER A 246 -17.82 10.72 -11.99
N TRP A 247 -18.54 9.63 -12.18
CA TRP A 247 -18.95 9.09 -13.48
C TRP A 247 -20.37 9.53 -13.88
N GLU A 248 -20.87 10.62 -13.32
CA GLU A 248 -22.11 11.25 -13.77
C GLU A 248 -21.89 11.96 -15.12
N GLY A 249 -22.85 11.85 -16.05
CA GLY A 249 -22.75 12.43 -17.38
C GLY A 249 -23.16 11.47 -18.50
N SER A 250 -22.95 11.87 -19.75
CA SER A 250 -23.17 11.02 -20.92
C SER A 250 -22.13 9.90 -21.03
N ALA A 251 -22.38 8.92 -21.90
CA ALA A 251 -21.43 7.84 -22.16
C ALA A 251 -20.11 8.37 -22.74
N GLU A 252 -20.18 9.35 -23.64
CA GLU A 252 -19.04 10.00 -24.28
C GLU A 252 -18.23 10.81 -23.26
N GLU A 253 -18.90 11.55 -22.37
CA GLU A 253 -18.23 12.27 -21.28
C GLU A 253 -17.50 11.32 -20.33
N ASN A 254 -18.08 10.15 -20.06
CA ASN A 254 -17.44 9.12 -19.24
C ASN A 254 -16.28 8.42 -19.96
N ILE A 255 -16.36 8.20 -21.27
CA ILE A 255 -15.25 7.67 -22.08
C ILE A 255 -14.07 8.65 -22.07
N ASP A 256 -14.33 9.94 -22.29
CA ASP A 256 -13.29 10.97 -22.27
C ASP A 256 -12.65 11.11 -20.87
N LYS A 257 -13.44 11.10 -19.79
CA LYS A 257 -12.91 11.06 -18.41
C LYS A 257 -12.03 9.84 -18.17
N TYR A 258 -12.43 8.67 -18.67
CA TYR A 258 -11.67 7.42 -18.53
C TYR A 258 -10.34 7.49 -19.27
N VAL A 259 -10.36 7.87 -20.55
CA VAL A 259 -9.17 8.05 -21.40
C VAL A 259 -8.17 8.98 -20.73
N LYS A 260 -8.63 10.14 -20.24
CA LYS A 260 -7.78 11.11 -19.52
C LYS A 260 -7.19 10.57 -18.21
N THR A 261 -7.91 9.68 -17.53
CA THR A 261 -7.49 9.17 -16.21
C THR A 261 -6.56 7.97 -16.32
N VAL A 262 -6.79 7.08 -17.30
CA VAL A 262 -6.05 5.83 -17.47
C VAL A 262 -4.91 5.97 -18.48
N GLY A 263 -4.98 6.95 -19.38
CA GLY A 263 -3.97 7.21 -20.40
C GLY A 263 -4.00 6.21 -21.56
N VAL A 264 -5.17 5.63 -21.86
CA VAL A 264 -5.38 4.77 -23.03
C VAL A 264 -5.82 5.64 -24.19
N ASP A 265 -5.02 5.74 -25.24
CA ASP A 265 -5.38 6.49 -26.45
C ASP A 265 -6.61 5.82 -27.12
N PRO A 266 -7.65 6.56 -27.54
CA PRO A 266 -8.87 5.98 -28.11
C PRO A 266 -8.64 5.23 -29.43
N GLU A 267 -7.49 5.42 -30.09
CA GLU A 267 -7.19 4.83 -31.39
C GLU A 267 -6.85 3.33 -31.34
N GLU A 268 -6.46 2.76 -30.20
CA GLU A 268 -6.18 1.31 -30.09
C GLU A 268 -7.45 0.44 -29.95
N ALA A 269 -8.63 1.04 -29.84
CA ALA A 269 -9.90 0.31 -29.73
C ALA A 269 -10.62 0.08 -31.08
N HIS A 270 -10.02 0.46 -32.22
CA HIS A 270 -10.67 0.44 -33.53
C HIS A 270 -10.01 -0.45 -34.60
N GLU A 271 -9.09 -1.34 -34.25
CA GLU A 271 -8.68 -2.40 -35.18
C GLU A 271 -9.63 -3.61 -35.07
N ASP A 272 -10.76 -3.52 -35.75
CA ASP A 272 -11.53 -4.68 -36.20
C ASP A 272 -10.70 -5.42 -37.27
N PRO A 273 -10.43 -6.73 -37.14
CA PRO A 273 -9.78 -7.50 -38.19
C PRO A 273 -10.86 -8.03 -39.14
N ASP A 274 -11.20 -7.26 -40.15
CA ASP A 274 -11.85 -7.80 -41.36
C ASP A 274 -11.57 -6.91 -42.58
N THR A 275 -10.33 -7.01 -43.09
CA THR A 275 -9.98 -6.93 -44.52
C THR A 275 -8.64 -7.60 -44.77
#